data_AF-A0A7C1XQD8-F1
#
_entry.id   AF-A0A7C1XQD8-F1
#
_cell.length_a   1.000
_cell.length_b   1.000
_cell.length_c   1.000
_cell.angle_alpha   90.00
_cell.angle_beta   90.00
_cell.angle_gamma   90.00
#
_symmetry.space_group_name_H-M   'P 1'
#
loop_
_entity.id
_entity.type
_entity.pdbx_description
1 polymer ?
#
loop_
_entity_poly.entity_id
_entity_poly.type
_entity_poly.pdbx_seq_one_letter_code
_entity_poly.pdbx_strand_id
1 'polypeptide(L)'
;MNDGLRKKLARGRRKNQYRLRDIEWENQPHAMFAASNIKYDLADKTRGLACGGIGAIHLLARQSGLIDAIDRRLHLLKIHKPYHESDHVLNIAYNLLCGGQCLEHIELRRNDEVFTDALGAQRIPDPTTAGDFCRRFKVEDVEVLMETINEVRVGIWRKQPKEFFDLAVIAGPAHIKAQENKT
;
A
#
# COMPACT_ATOMS: atom_id res chain seq x y z
N MET A 1 -25.15 -25.55 -1.30
CA MET A 1 -24.53 -24.23 -1.52
C MET A 1 -25.60 -23.26 -2.02
N ASN A 2 -25.86 -22.17 -1.30
CA ASN A 2 -27.01 -21.27 -1.49
C ASN A 2 -26.93 -20.49 -2.84
N ASP A 3 -28.02 -20.41 -3.61
CA ASP A 3 -28.07 -19.78 -4.94
C ASP A 3 -27.70 -18.29 -4.90
N GLY A 4 -28.09 -17.58 -3.82
CA GLY A 4 -27.72 -16.18 -3.61
C GLY A 4 -26.21 -15.97 -3.48
N LEU A 5 -25.50 -16.88 -2.80
CA LEU A 5 -24.04 -16.81 -2.66
C LEU A 5 -23.34 -17.06 -4.00
N ARG A 6 -23.83 -17.99 -4.82
CA ARG A 6 -23.32 -18.26 -6.17
C ARG A 6 -23.44 -17.02 -7.07
N LYS A 7 -24.59 -16.37 -7.07
CA LYS A 7 -24.83 -15.12 -7.83
C LYS A 7 -23.89 -14.00 -7.37
N LYS A 8 -23.69 -13.84 -6.04
CA LYS A 8 -22.77 -12.84 -5.47
C LYS A 8 -21.31 -13.10 -5.89
N LEU A 9 -20.84 -14.34 -5.84
CA LEU A 9 -19.49 -14.72 -6.28
C LEU A 9 -19.29 -14.52 -7.78
N ALA A 10 -20.27 -14.90 -8.61
CA ALA A 10 -20.21 -14.70 -10.06
C ALA A 10 -20.20 -13.22 -10.45
N ARG A 11 -20.89 -12.35 -9.69
CA ARG A 11 -20.83 -10.90 -9.89
C ARG A 11 -19.44 -10.33 -9.56
N GLY A 12 -18.86 -10.74 -8.43
CA GLY A 12 -17.51 -10.31 -8.03
C GLY A 12 -16.45 -10.71 -9.06
N ARG A 13 -16.48 -11.97 -9.54
CA ARG A 13 -15.59 -12.44 -10.62
C ARG A 13 -15.71 -11.61 -11.90
N ARG A 14 -16.94 -11.28 -12.33
CA ARG A 14 -17.16 -10.44 -13.52
C ARG A 14 -16.65 -9.01 -13.34
N LYS A 15 -16.86 -8.40 -12.17
CA LYS A 15 -16.31 -7.08 -11.85
C LYS A 15 -14.78 -7.10 -11.88
N ASN A 16 -14.17 -8.17 -11.35
CA ASN A 16 -12.72 -8.31 -11.37
C ASN A 16 -12.17 -8.52 -12.78
N GLN A 17 -12.77 -9.41 -13.58
CA GLN A 17 -12.40 -9.59 -14.99
C GLN A 17 -12.51 -8.28 -15.77
N TYR A 18 -13.57 -7.50 -15.53
CA TYR A 18 -13.72 -6.18 -16.14
C TYR A 18 -12.57 -5.26 -15.73
N ARG A 19 -12.16 -5.21 -14.46
CA ARG A 19 -11.02 -4.40 -14.00
C ARG A 19 -9.69 -4.79 -14.65
N LEU A 20 -9.48 -6.08 -14.83
CA LEU A 20 -8.24 -6.68 -15.33
C LEU A 20 -8.17 -6.81 -16.86
N ARG A 21 -9.21 -6.40 -17.57
CA ARG A 21 -9.23 -6.38 -19.04
C ARG A 21 -8.06 -5.58 -19.59
N ASP A 22 -7.70 -5.87 -20.83
CA ASP A 22 -6.69 -5.10 -21.54
C ASP A 22 -7.18 -3.67 -21.75
N ILE A 23 -6.37 -2.74 -21.27
CA ILE A 23 -6.61 -1.30 -21.35
C ILE A 23 -5.28 -0.69 -21.78
N GLU A 24 -5.32 0.10 -22.85
CA GLU A 24 -4.20 0.95 -23.22
C GLU A 24 -4.21 2.18 -22.30
N TRP A 25 -3.33 2.16 -21.30
CA TRP A 25 -3.24 3.25 -20.33
C TRP A 25 -2.46 4.43 -20.91
N GLU A 26 -3.01 5.63 -20.73
CA GLU A 26 -2.27 6.87 -20.85
C GLU A 26 -1.34 7.08 -19.65
N ASN A 27 -0.42 8.05 -19.75
CA ASN A 27 0.40 8.43 -18.61
C ASN A 27 -0.49 8.98 -17.50
N GLN A 28 -0.48 8.34 -16.34
CA GLN A 28 -1.37 8.70 -15.24
C GLN A 28 -0.78 9.86 -14.42
N PRO A 29 -1.54 10.94 -14.18
CA PRO A 29 -1.05 12.07 -13.38
C PRO A 29 -0.99 11.79 -11.87
N HIS A 30 -1.65 10.72 -11.40
CA HIS A 30 -1.72 10.35 -10.00
C HIS A 30 -1.63 8.84 -9.83
N ALA A 31 -1.22 8.40 -8.64
CA ALA A 31 -1.17 7.00 -8.24
C ALA A 31 -2.54 6.30 -8.38
N MET A 32 -2.52 5.02 -8.77
CA MET A 32 -3.69 4.17 -8.92
C MET A 32 -4.38 3.88 -7.58
N PHE A 33 -3.64 3.85 -6.48
CA PHE A 33 -4.19 3.62 -5.15
C PHE A 33 -4.71 4.93 -4.57
N ALA A 34 -6.02 5.14 -4.69
CA ALA A 34 -6.65 6.44 -4.46
C ALA A 34 -7.52 6.53 -3.20
N ALA A 35 -7.63 5.47 -2.39
CA ALA A 35 -8.56 5.43 -1.25
C ALA A 35 -8.38 6.65 -0.31
N SER A 36 -9.45 7.44 -0.18
CA SER A 36 -9.53 8.62 0.69
C SER A 36 -10.55 8.45 1.82
N ASN A 37 -11.59 7.64 1.61
CA ASN A 37 -12.68 7.40 2.57
C ASN A 37 -12.98 5.90 2.65
N ILE A 38 -12.67 5.27 3.78
CA ILE A 38 -13.01 3.87 4.03
C ILE A 38 -14.36 3.84 4.72
N LYS A 39 -15.36 3.30 4.02
CA LYS A 39 -16.57 2.83 4.68
C LYS A 39 -16.26 1.46 5.28
N TYR A 40 -15.96 1.42 6.57
CA TYR A 40 -15.94 0.17 7.32
C TYR A 40 -17.38 -0.32 7.42
N ASP A 41 -17.79 -1.16 6.47
CA ASP A 41 -19.04 -1.88 6.64
C ASP A 41 -18.77 -3.04 7.62
N LEU A 42 -19.03 -2.79 8.90
CA LEU A 42 -19.01 -3.79 9.97
C LEU A 42 -20.08 -4.88 9.78
N ALA A 43 -20.88 -4.84 8.69
CA ALA A 43 -22.11 -5.60 8.55
C ALA A 43 -22.09 -6.76 7.52
N ASP A 44 -20.92 -7.28 7.09
CA ASP A 44 -20.88 -8.56 6.37
C ASP A 44 -19.79 -9.47 6.98
N LYS A 45 -20.15 -10.10 8.10
CA LYS A 45 -19.37 -11.01 8.98
C LYS A 45 -18.71 -12.23 8.30
N THR A 46 -18.54 -12.25 6.98
CA THR A 46 -17.94 -13.38 6.22
C THR A 46 -16.81 -13.00 5.27
N ARG A 47 -16.46 -11.72 5.09
CA ARG A 47 -15.33 -11.31 4.23
C ARG A 47 -14.07 -10.83 4.97
N GLY A 48 -14.09 -10.81 6.30
CA GLY A 48 -12.97 -10.36 7.13
C GLY A 48 -12.20 -11.50 7.76
N LEU A 49 -10.88 -11.55 7.50
CA LEU A 49 -9.87 -11.85 8.54
C LEU A 49 -8.42 -11.58 8.06
N ALA A 50 -8.12 -11.61 6.75
CA ALA A 50 -6.75 -11.36 6.27
C ALA A 50 -6.46 -9.90 5.86
N CYS A 51 -7.43 -9.17 5.30
CA CYS A 51 -7.20 -7.86 4.66
C CYS A 51 -7.98 -6.69 5.29
N GLY A 52 -8.74 -6.92 6.38
CA GLY A 52 -9.72 -5.95 6.89
C GLY A 52 -9.13 -4.60 7.32
N GLY A 53 -7.86 -4.58 7.73
CA GLY A 53 -7.13 -3.36 8.10
C GLY A 53 -6.37 -2.69 6.96
N ILE A 54 -6.34 -3.26 5.74
CA ILE A 54 -5.44 -2.77 4.69
C ILE A 54 -5.78 -1.34 4.27
N GLY A 55 -7.06 -1.01 4.22
CA GLY A 55 -7.47 0.35 3.97
C GLY A 55 -6.94 1.30 5.06
N ALA A 56 -7.03 0.95 6.34
CA ALA A 56 -6.51 1.79 7.43
C ALA A 56 -5.01 2.06 7.25
N ILE A 57 -4.26 1.03 6.90
CA ILE A 57 -2.82 1.13 6.63
C ILE A 57 -2.55 2.04 5.43
N HIS A 58 -3.37 1.94 4.38
CA HIS A 58 -3.27 2.82 3.23
C HIS A 58 -3.61 4.28 3.56
N LEU A 59 -4.66 4.52 4.35
CA LEU A 59 -4.97 5.86 4.85
C LEU A 59 -3.85 6.43 5.70
N LEU A 60 -3.21 5.61 6.54
CA LEU A 60 -2.04 6.04 7.31
C LEU A 60 -0.90 6.46 6.38
N ALA A 61 -0.55 5.64 5.39
CA ALA A 61 0.50 5.96 4.41
C ALA A 61 0.18 7.25 3.64
N ARG A 62 -1.09 7.47 3.29
CA ARG A 62 -1.54 8.69 2.64
C ARG A 62 -1.45 9.91 3.57
N GLN A 63 -2.02 9.82 4.77
CA GLN A 63 -2.07 10.94 5.72
C GLN A 63 -0.69 11.30 6.30
N SER A 64 0.25 10.35 6.33
CA SER A 64 1.63 10.64 6.66
C SER A 64 2.39 11.36 5.55
N GLY A 65 1.83 11.42 4.33
CA GLY A 65 2.52 11.91 3.14
C GLY A 65 3.55 10.94 2.58
N LEU A 66 3.50 9.64 2.96
CA LEU A 66 4.45 8.64 2.48
C LEU A 66 4.33 8.41 0.97
N ILE A 67 3.08 8.33 0.48
CA ILE A 67 2.77 8.12 -0.94
C ILE A 67 3.42 9.23 -1.78
N ASP A 68 3.08 10.48 -1.48
CA ASP A 68 3.61 11.63 -2.19
C ASP A 68 5.15 11.75 -2.04
N ALA A 69 5.71 11.35 -0.90
CA ALA A 69 7.15 11.38 -0.68
C ALA A 69 7.89 10.37 -1.58
N ILE A 70 7.34 9.16 -1.73
CA ILE A 70 7.89 8.15 -2.65
C ILE A 70 7.82 8.66 -4.09
N ASP A 71 6.65 9.11 -4.55
CA ASP A 71 6.48 9.54 -5.95
C ASP A 71 7.31 10.77 -6.32
N ARG A 72 7.68 11.60 -5.33
CA ARG A 72 8.58 12.75 -5.55
C ARG A 72 10.06 12.42 -5.52
N ARG A 73 10.48 11.34 -4.85
CA ARG A 73 11.91 11.06 -4.59
C ARG A 73 12.42 9.85 -5.34
N LEU A 74 11.58 8.84 -5.55
CA LEU A 74 11.93 7.62 -6.25
C LEU A 74 11.45 7.70 -7.70
N HIS A 75 12.37 7.60 -8.66
CA HIS A 75 12.08 7.77 -10.09
C HIS A 75 12.63 6.59 -10.91
N LEU A 76 11.98 5.44 -10.81
CA LEU A 76 12.36 4.20 -11.50
C LEU A 76 11.62 4.04 -12.84
N LEU A 77 10.46 4.68 -12.96
CA LEU A 77 9.60 4.62 -14.13
C LEU A 77 9.80 5.86 -14.99
N LYS A 78 9.87 5.68 -16.30
CA LYS A 78 9.92 6.80 -17.26
C LYS A 78 8.52 7.33 -17.57
N ILE A 79 7.52 6.46 -17.46
CA ILE A 79 6.12 6.72 -17.79
C ILE A 79 5.27 5.90 -16.81
N HIS A 80 4.22 6.50 -16.27
CA HIS A 80 3.31 5.91 -15.28
C HIS A 80 2.08 5.30 -15.98
N LYS A 81 2.20 4.06 -16.45
CA LYS A 81 1.14 3.34 -17.18
C LYS A 81 0.79 1.99 -16.51
N PRO A 82 -0.23 1.94 -15.65
CA PRO A 82 -0.90 3.05 -14.97
C PRO A 82 -0.31 3.41 -13.60
N TYR A 83 0.74 2.72 -13.18
CA TYR A 83 1.22 2.76 -11.80
C TYR A 83 2.31 3.80 -11.60
N HIS A 84 2.27 4.43 -10.43
CA HIS A 84 3.35 5.23 -9.87
C HIS A 84 4.29 4.35 -9.02
N GLU A 85 5.48 4.87 -8.69
CA GLU A 85 6.43 4.18 -7.82
C GLU A 85 5.81 3.77 -6.48
N SER A 86 5.01 4.64 -5.88
CA SER A 86 4.29 4.37 -4.64
C SER A 86 3.31 3.20 -4.77
N ASP A 87 2.60 3.07 -5.89
CA ASP A 87 1.69 1.93 -6.13
C ASP A 87 2.47 0.61 -6.09
N HIS A 88 3.64 0.55 -6.71
CA HIS A 88 4.46 -0.66 -6.70
C HIS A 88 5.02 -0.99 -5.32
N VAL A 89 5.61 0.01 -4.65
CA VAL A 89 6.20 -0.17 -3.30
C VAL A 89 5.11 -0.61 -2.32
N LEU A 90 3.96 0.06 -2.32
CA LEU A 90 2.86 -0.26 -1.44
C LEU A 90 2.23 -1.61 -1.79
N ASN A 91 2.10 -1.98 -3.07
CA ASN A 91 1.55 -3.29 -3.44
C ASN A 91 2.39 -4.44 -2.87
N ILE A 92 3.72 -4.34 -2.94
CA ILE A 92 4.65 -5.34 -2.39
C ILE A 92 4.54 -5.37 -0.86
N ALA A 93 4.56 -4.21 -0.20
CA ALA A 93 4.42 -4.12 1.25
C ALA A 93 3.06 -4.68 1.75
N TYR A 94 1.98 -4.37 1.04
CA TYR A 94 0.63 -4.82 1.38
C TYR A 94 0.44 -6.31 1.16
N ASN A 95 1.07 -6.87 0.13
CA ASN A 95 1.12 -8.32 -0.04
C ASN A 95 1.73 -9.00 1.19
N LEU A 96 2.87 -8.51 1.69
CA LEU A 96 3.50 -9.04 2.91
C LEU A 96 2.61 -8.87 4.14
N LEU A 97 2.04 -7.68 4.36
CA LEU A 97 1.15 -7.40 5.50
C LEU A 97 -0.11 -8.27 5.49
N CYS A 98 -0.55 -8.71 4.32
CA CYS A 98 -1.69 -9.62 4.18
C CYS A 98 -1.29 -11.11 4.18
N GLY A 99 -0.07 -11.44 4.64
CA GLY A 99 0.44 -12.81 4.79
C GLY A 99 1.08 -13.39 3.52
N GLY A 100 1.33 -12.58 2.50
CA GLY A 100 2.10 -12.96 1.33
C GLY A 100 3.57 -13.24 1.69
N GLN A 101 4.18 -14.22 1.04
CA GLN A 101 5.59 -14.61 1.28
C GLN A 101 6.43 -14.49 0.02
N CYS A 102 5.80 -14.35 -1.14
CA CYS A 102 6.44 -14.17 -2.45
C CYS A 102 5.59 -13.25 -3.34
N LEU A 103 6.14 -12.82 -4.47
CA LEU A 103 5.45 -11.91 -5.40
C LEU A 103 4.25 -12.58 -6.06
N GLU A 104 4.28 -13.88 -6.28
CA GLU A 104 3.19 -14.65 -6.88
C GLU A 104 1.90 -14.56 -6.05
N HIS A 105 2.02 -14.37 -4.72
CA HIS A 105 0.87 -14.18 -3.84
C HIS A 105 0.12 -12.86 -4.10
N ILE A 106 0.71 -11.91 -4.83
CA ILE A 106 0.01 -10.70 -5.31
C ILE A 106 -1.18 -11.09 -6.20
N GLU A 107 -1.12 -12.21 -6.94
CA GLU A 107 -2.24 -12.64 -7.77
C GLU A 107 -3.48 -12.98 -6.94
N LEU A 108 -3.31 -13.45 -5.70
CA LEU A 108 -4.42 -13.64 -4.77
C LEU A 108 -5.08 -12.30 -4.41
N ARG A 109 -4.27 -11.24 -4.21
CA ARG A 109 -4.76 -9.89 -3.89
C ARG A 109 -5.42 -9.24 -5.10
N ARG A 110 -4.85 -9.44 -6.28
CA ARG A 110 -5.34 -8.92 -7.56
C ARG A 110 -6.71 -9.52 -7.94
N ASN A 111 -7.02 -10.70 -7.40
CA ASN A 111 -8.33 -11.34 -7.55
C ASN A 111 -9.29 -11.10 -6.37
N ASP A 112 -8.86 -10.36 -5.35
CA ASP A 112 -9.69 -9.99 -4.21
C ASP A 112 -10.32 -8.61 -4.43
N GLU A 113 -11.62 -8.62 -4.72
CA GLU A 113 -12.43 -7.42 -4.89
C GLU A 113 -12.41 -6.54 -3.64
N VAL A 114 -12.44 -7.16 -2.44
CA VAL A 114 -12.46 -6.41 -1.17
C VAL A 114 -11.14 -5.69 -0.96
N PHE A 115 -10.03 -6.37 -1.25
CA PHE A 115 -8.70 -5.77 -1.17
C PHE A 115 -8.58 -4.57 -2.11
N THR A 116 -8.98 -4.74 -3.36
CA THR A 116 -8.87 -3.70 -4.39
C THR A 116 -9.81 -2.52 -4.09
N ASP A 117 -11.04 -2.81 -3.61
CA ASP A 117 -12.00 -1.79 -3.16
C ASP A 117 -11.49 -1.03 -1.94
N ALA A 118 -10.83 -1.70 -0.99
CA ALA A 118 -10.26 -1.06 0.20
C ALA A 118 -9.11 -0.10 -0.12
N LEU A 119 -8.37 -0.36 -1.20
CA LEU A 119 -7.33 0.53 -1.72
C LEU A 119 -7.88 1.63 -2.65
N GLY A 120 -9.18 1.61 -2.96
CA GLY A 120 -9.79 2.53 -3.90
C GLY A 120 -9.19 2.43 -5.31
N ALA A 121 -8.62 1.27 -5.64
CA ALA A 121 -7.90 1.04 -6.87
C ALA A 121 -8.81 0.44 -7.94
N GLN A 122 -8.51 0.68 -9.23
CA GLN A 122 -9.12 -0.10 -10.30
C GLN A 122 -8.43 -1.46 -10.44
N ARG A 123 -7.11 -1.49 -10.33
CA ARG A 123 -6.27 -2.69 -10.45
C ARG A 123 -4.98 -2.49 -9.67
N ILE A 124 -4.31 -3.59 -9.35
CA ILE A 124 -2.99 -3.58 -8.71
C ILE A 124 -1.95 -4.21 -9.65
N PRO A 125 -0.66 -3.84 -9.54
CA PRO A 125 0.41 -4.51 -10.28
C PRO A 125 0.34 -6.02 -10.10
N ASP A 126 0.46 -6.78 -11.18
CA ASP A 126 0.54 -8.25 -11.11
C ASP A 126 1.95 -8.71 -10.68
N PRO A 127 2.16 -10.00 -10.37
CA PRO A 127 3.47 -10.49 -9.91
C PRO A 127 4.61 -10.19 -10.88
N THR A 128 4.38 -10.32 -12.18
CA THR A 128 5.40 -10.06 -13.21
C THR A 128 5.77 -8.60 -13.27
N THR A 129 4.76 -7.73 -13.21
CA THR A 129 4.91 -6.27 -13.15
C THR A 129 5.67 -5.84 -11.88
N ALA A 130 5.38 -6.46 -10.74
CA ALA A 130 6.13 -6.22 -9.49
C ALA A 130 7.58 -6.69 -9.62
N GLY A 131 7.83 -7.85 -10.26
CA GLY A 131 9.18 -8.34 -10.54
C GLY A 131 9.97 -7.42 -11.49
N ASP A 132 9.33 -6.92 -12.55
CA ASP A 132 9.89 -5.92 -13.47
C ASP A 132 10.28 -4.64 -12.73
N PHE A 133 9.44 -4.18 -11.79
CA PHE A 133 9.72 -3.02 -10.95
C PHE A 133 10.95 -3.26 -10.06
N CYS A 134 11.01 -4.39 -9.35
CA CYS A 134 12.16 -4.73 -8.50
C CYS A 134 13.47 -4.78 -9.28
N ARG A 135 13.47 -5.26 -10.53
CA ARG A 135 14.66 -5.33 -11.39
C ARG A 135 15.22 -3.96 -11.79
N ARG A 136 14.48 -2.87 -11.58
CA ARG A 136 14.93 -1.51 -11.91
C ARG A 136 15.76 -0.85 -10.81
N PHE A 137 15.68 -1.36 -9.58
CA PHE A 137 16.40 -0.78 -8.45
C PHE A 137 17.92 -0.96 -8.62
N LYS A 138 18.63 0.13 -8.33
CA LYS A 138 20.04 0.13 -7.97
C LYS A 138 20.19 0.34 -6.48
N VAL A 139 21.42 0.25 -5.98
CA VAL A 139 21.72 0.45 -4.56
C VAL A 139 21.27 1.84 -4.10
N GLU A 140 21.53 2.85 -4.92
CA GLU A 140 21.19 4.25 -4.62
C GLU A 140 19.67 4.44 -4.53
N ASP A 141 18.89 3.74 -5.35
CA ASP A 141 17.43 3.80 -5.32
C ASP A 141 16.86 3.19 -4.03
N VAL A 142 17.49 2.13 -3.52
CA VAL A 142 17.13 1.51 -2.23
C VAL A 142 17.43 2.49 -1.09
N GLU A 143 18.58 3.14 -1.12
CA GLU A 143 18.97 4.16 -0.14
C GLU A 143 17.98 5.34 -0.16
N VAL A 144 17.63 5.86 -1.34
CA VAL A 144 16.63 6.91 -1.51
C VAL A 144 15.28 6.49 -0.91
N LEU A 145 14.83 5.27 -1.16
CA LEU A 145 13.58 4.77 -0.59
C LEU A 145 13.66 4.68 0.95
N MET A 146 14.77 4.17 1.50
CA MET A 146 15.00 4.07 2.94
C MET A 146 15.00 5.45 3.61
N GLU A 147 15.71 6.42 3.03
CA GLU A 147 15.74 7.80 3.50
C GLU A 147 14.35 8.46 3.46
N THR A 148 13.64 8.29 2.35
CA THR A 148 12.29 8.82 2.16
C THR A 148 11.35 8.32 3.27
N ILE A 149 11.39 7.01 3.55
CA ILE A 149 10.60 6.42 4.65
C ILE A 149 11.04 6.97 6.01
N ASN A 150 12.36 7.10 6.24
CA ASN A 150 12.90 7.62 7.50
C ASN A 150 12.50 9.07 7.77
N GLU A 151 12.53 9.93 6.76
CA GLU A 151 12.12 11.34 6.88
C GLU A 151 10.63 11.47 7.22
N VAL A 152 9.77 10.74 6.49
CA VAL A 152 8.33 10.70 6.78
C VAL A 152 8.10 10.22 8.21
N ARG A 153 8.82 9.16 8.62
CA ARG A 153 8.75 8.62 9.98
C ARG A 153 9.10 9.68 11.01
N VAL A 154 10.22 10.39 10.88
CA VAL A 154 10.61 11.48 11.80
C VAL A 154 9.52 12.55 11.89
N GLY A 155 8.91 12.92 10.76
CA GLY A 155 7.78 13.86 10.72
C GLY A 155 6.57 13.39 11.52
N ILE A 156 6.26 12.09 11.51
CA ILE A 156 5.19 11.50 12.32
C ILE A 156 5.53 11.55 13.81
N TRP A 157 6.76 11.17 14.20
CA TRP A 157 7.17 11.19 15.61
C TRP A 157 7.13 12.59 16.21
N ARG A 158 7.54 13.61 15.46
CA ARG A 158 7.49 15.01 15.93
C ARG A 158 6.08 15.53 16.23
N LYS A 159 5.03 14.87 15.72
CA LYS A 159 3.63 15.23 15.99
C LYS A 159 3.07 14.59 17.26
N GLN A 160 3.83 13.68 17.90
CA GLN A 160 3.37 13.02 19.12
C GLN A 160 3.45 13.98 20.32
N PRO A 161 2.51 13.88 21.27
CA PRO A 161 2.53 14.70 22.49
C PRO A 161 3.76 14.37 23.35
N LYS A 162 4.17 15.27 24.25
CA LYS A 162 5.38 15.06 25.08
C LYS A 162 5.22 13.81 25.96
N GLU A 163 4.02 13.61 26.49
CA GLU A 163 3.61 12.50 27.33
C GLU A 163 3.79 11.12 26.65
N PHE A 164 3.77 11.10 25.31
CA PHE A 164 4.03 9.88 24.54
C PHE A 164 5.50 9.43 24.65
N PHE A 165 6.43 10.36 24.83
CA PHE A 165 7.86 10.07 24.97
C PHE A 165 8.26 9.68 26.40
N ASP A 166 7.41 9.98 27.40
CA ASP A 166 7.66 9.64 28.80
C ASP A 166 7.63 8.11 29.06
N LEU A 167 7.00 7.35 28.16
CA LEU A 167 6.85 5.89 28.25
C LEU A 167 7.56 5.11 27.12
N ALA A 168 8.22 5.79 26.17
CA ALA A 168 8.73 5.16 24.96
C ALA A 168 10.21 4.77 25.06
N VAL A 169 10.50 3.60 25.64
CA VAL A 169 11.74 2.87 25.34
C VAL A 169 11.43 1.81 24.29
N ILE A 170 11.84 2.04 23.05
CA ILE A 170 11.80 1.03 21.99
C ILE A 170 13.22 0.45 21.87
N ALA A 171 13.42 -0.79 22.32
CA ALA A 171 14.63 -1.54 22.02
C ALA A 171 14.49 -2.14 20.60
N GLY A 172 15.14 -1.50 19.63
CA GLY A 172 15.32 -2.00 18.26
C GLY A 172 16.68 -1.52 17.70
N PRO A 173 17.23 -2.16 16.66
CA PRO A 173 18.60 -1.92 16.20
C PRO A 173 18.84 -0.53 15.59
N ALA A 174 17.79 0.25 15.32
CA ALA A 174 17.89 1.64 14.91
C ALA A 174 17.74 2.55 16.14
N HIS A 175 18.87 2.94 16.72
CA HIS A 175 18.91 3.87 17.84
C HIS A 175 18.40 5.26 17.43
N ILE A 176 17.25 5.67 17.96
CA ILE A 176 16.84 7.08 17.99
C ILE A 176 17.00 7.54 19.44
N LYS A 177 18.03 8.35 19.71
CA LYS A 177 18.15 9.04 21.00
C LYS A 177 17.27 10.28 20.95
N ALA A 178 16.32 10.38 21.88
CA ALA A 178 15.70 11.66 22.18
C ALA A 178 16.79 12.60 22.70
N GLN A 179 17.08 13.67 21.97
CA GLN A 179 17.89 14.76 22.52
C GLN A 179 16.97 15.58 23.42
N GLU A 180 17.21 15.49 24.72
CA GLU A 180 16.71 16.46 25.70
C GLU A 180 17.29 17.83 25.35
N ASN A 181 16.47 18.75 24.84
CA ASN A 181 16.80 20.16 24.86
C ASN A 181 16.75 20.62 26.33
N LYS A 182 17.90 20.65 26.99
CA LYS A 182 18.10 21.42 28.21
C LYS A 182 18.32 22.88 27.83
N THR A 183 17.48 23.73 28.41
CA THR A 183 17.60 25.20 28.44
C THR A 183 18.90 25.65 29.08
#